data_AF-A0A7Y1BLB2-F1
#
_entry.id   AF-A0A7Y1BLB2-F1
#
_cell.length_a   1.000
_cell.length_b   1.000
_cell.length_c   1.000
_cell.angle_alpha   90.00
_cell.angle_beta   90.00
_cell.angle_gamma   90.00
#
_symmetry.space_group_name_H-M   'P 1'
#
loop_
_entity.id
_entity.type
_entity.pdbx_description
1 polymer ?
#
loop_
_entity_poly.entity_id
_entity_poly.type
_entity_poly.pdbx_seq_one_letter_code
_entity_poly.pdbx_strand_id
1 'polypeptide(L)'
;MITTLEGAIGVRFSDTVVESMVQDFGGNCGYEYKAINLYNLPFGFAYMTEAQDLHGCTVESEIADAINTGSVGFETSRYSSVFRRCGVKGTKLRFYFNNHRLDESSVGKDSIDLVVVEIDVTSNESRILFTKRVDFDCEKFFNTYMRRERFRLLAHRYF
;
A
#
# COMPACT_ATOMS: atom_id res chain seq x y z
N MET A 1 11.40 -2.33 -0.19
CA MET A 1 10.45 -1.23 0.01
C MET A 1 9.04 -1.77 -0.21
N ILE A 2 8.66 -2.10 -1.46
CA ILE A 2 7.35 -2.67 -1.79
C ILE A 2 6.97 -3.85 -0.89
N THR A 3 7.80 -4.89 -0.78
CA THR A 3 7.52 -6.05 0.08
C THR A 3 7.30 -5.71 1.56
N THR A 4 7.92 -4.64 2.05
CA THR A 4 7.74 -4.17 3.42
C THR A 4 6.40 -3.48 3.56
N LEU A 5 6.03 -2.65 2.58
CA LEU A 5 4.74 -1.99 2.53
C LEU A 5 3.61 -3.01 2.41
N GLU A 6 3.70 -3.95 1.47
CA GLU A 6 2.73 -5.04 1.28
C GLU A 6 2.46 -5.81 2.58
N GLY A 7 3.52 -6.17 3.30
CA GLY A 7 3.43 -6.89 4.57
C GLY A 7 2.87 -6.04 5.72
N ALA A 8 3.03 -4.72 5.68
CA ALA A 8 2.48 -3.83 6.71
C ALA A 8 0.98 -3.58 6.51
N ILE A 9 0.56 -3.42 5.25
CA ILE A 9 -0.82 -3.05 4.90
C ILE A 9 -1.72 -4.26 4.64
N GLY A 10 -1.14 -5.45 4.44
CA GLY A 10 -1.89 -6.67 4.16
C GLY A 10 -2.42 -6.75 2.73
N VAL A 11 -1.73 -6.13 1.76
CA VAL A 11 -2.08 -6.15 0.34
C VAL A 11 -0.84 -6.50 -0.46
N ARG A 12 -0.93 -7.55 -1.28
CA ARG A 12 0.06 -7.86 -2.31
C ARG A 12 -0.37 -7.21 -3.61
N PHE A 13 0.47 -6.31 -4.11
CA PHE A 13 0.19 -5.51 -5.28
C PHE A 13 0.38 -6.30 -6.57
N SER A 14 -0.39 -5.95 -7.59
CA SER A 14 -0.07 -6.31 -8.97
C SER A 14 1.05 -5.41 -9.51
N ASP A 15 1.75 -5.86 -10.54
CA ASP A 15 2.83 -5.09 -11.16
C ASP A 15 2.35 -3.72 -11.66
N THR A 16 1.11 -3.63 -12.16
CA THR A 16 0.50 -2.37 -12.61
C THR A 16 0.29 -1.39 -11.46
N VAL A 17 -0.07 -1.88 -10.28
CA VAL A 17 -0.20 -1.03 -9.08
C VAL A 17 1.19 -0.58 -8.65
N VAL A 18 2.17 -1.48 -8.58
CA VAL A 18 3.55 -1.11 -8.23
C VAL A 18 4.10 -0.04 -9.16
N GLU A 19 3.92 -0.19 -10.47
CA GLU A 19 4.33 0.80 -11.46
C GLU A 19 3.68 2.16 -11.23
N SER A 20 2.35 2.19 -11.04
CA SER A 20 1.59 3.40 -10.75
C SER A 20 2.09 4.11 -9.48
N MET A 21 2.31 3.37 -8.39
CA MET A 21 2.83 3.95 -7.14
C MET A 21 4.24 4.53 -7.30
N VAL A 22 5.09 3.87 -8.10
CA VAL A 22 6.46 4.36 -8.41
C VAL A 22 6.40 5.64 -9.25
N GLN A 23 5.48 5.70 -10.21
CA GLN A 23 5.24 6.90 -11.02
C GLN A 23 4.76 8.06 -10.15
N ASP A 24 3.81 7.84 -9.24
CA ASP A 24 3.32 8.86 -8.31
C ASP A 24 4.45 9.38 -7.43
N PHE A 25 5.25 8.47 -6.84
CA PHE A 25 6.39 8.85 -6.01
C PHE A 25 7.43 9.70 -6.77
N GLY A 26 7.71 9.33 -8.02
CA GLY A 26 8.62 10.07 -8.90
C GLY A 26 8.05 11.43 -9.30
N GLY A 27 6.77 11.48 -9.67
CA GLY A 27 6.07 12.70 -10.09
C GLY A 27 5.90 13.72 -8.96
N ASN A 28 5.74 13.25 -7.72
CA ASN A 28 5.69 14.09 -6.53
C ASN A 28 7.08 14.51 -6.02
N CYS A 29 8.16 14.23 -6.77
CA CYS A 29 9.54 14.46 -6.36
C CYS A 29 9.82 13.92 -4.95
N GLY A 30 9.27 12.75 -4.59
CA GLY A 30 9.38 12.20 -3.24
C GLY A 30 10.82 12.01 -2.76
N TYR A 31 11.77 11.87 -3.69
CA TYR A 31 13.21 11.81 -3.43
C TYR A 31 13.83 13.15 -2.99
N GLU A 32 13.19 14.28 -3.27
CA GLU A 32 13.64 15.63 -2.86
C GLU A 32 13.10 16.02 -1.49
N TYR A 33 12.09 15.29 -1.00
CA TYR A 33 11.47 15.61 0.28
C TYR A 33 12.42 15.27 1.42
N LYS A 34 13.01 16.30 2.04
CA LYS A 34 14.06 16.20 3.05
C LYS A 34 13.71 15.32 4.27
N ALA A 35 12.42 15.15 4.55
CA ALA A 35 11.95 14.29 5.64
C ALA A 35 11.95 12.79 5.27
N ILE A 36 12.00 12.44 3.98
CA ILE A 36 12.14 11.06 3.51
C ILE A 36 13.62 10.75 3.36
N ASN A 37 14.06 9.75 4.10
CA ASN A 37 15.39 9.20 4.03
C ASN A 37 15.29 7.67 3.90
N LEU A 38 16.43 7.00 3.76
CA LEU A 38 16.45 5.55 3.60
C LEU A 38 15.82 4.79 4.79
N TYR A 39 15.78 5.37 5.99
CA TYR A 39 15.21 4.70 7.17
C TYR A 39 13.68 4.64 7.11
N ASN A 40 13.02 5.72 6.68
CA ASN A 40 11.56 5.82 6.61
C ASN A 40 11.00 5.75 5.18
N LEU A 41 11.81 5.31 4.21
CA LEU A 41 11.43 5.28 2.79
C LEU A 41 10.10 4.56 2.50
N PRO A 42 9.76 3.38 3.06
CA PRO A 42 8.50 2.71 2.76
C PRO A 42 7.28 3.53 3.19
N PHE A 43 7.41 4.24 4.30
CA PHE A 43 6.38 5.12 4.82
C PHE A 43 6.23 6.38 3.96
N GLY A 44 7.35 7.04 3.66
CA GLY A 44 7.36 8.18 2.74
C GLY A 44 6.82 7.83 1.35
N PHE A 45 7.12 6.63 0.87
CA PHE A 45 6.60 6.10 -0.38
C PHE A 45 5.07 5.95 -0.34
N ALA A 46 4.53 5.29 0.69
CA ALA A 46 3.09 5.16 0.87
C ALA A 46 2.38 6.52 0.93
N TYR A 47 2.98 7.49 1.62
CA TYR A 47 2.42 8.83 1.76
C TYR A 47 2.33 9.61 0.45
N MET A 48 3.35 9.50 -0.41
CA MET A 48 3.43 10.23 -1.68
C MET A 48 2.72 9.53 -2.84
N THR A 49 1.98 8.46 -2.54
CA THR A 49 1.26 7.67 -3.53
C THR A 49 -0.21 8.08 -3.55
N GLU A 50 -0.79 8.25 -4.74
CA GLU A 50 -2.22 8.56 -4.86
C GLU A 50 -3.10 7.32 -4.63
N ALA A 51 -4.42 7.50 -4.66
CA ALA A 51 -5.37 6.39 -4.50
C ALA A 51 -5.22 5.36 -5.63
N GLN A 52 -4.92 4.11 -5.27
CA GLN A 52 -4.65 3.02 -6.22
C GLN A 52 -5.85 2.08 -6.37
N ASP A 53 -5.93 1.38 -7.50
CA ASP A 53 -6.93 0.33 -7.72
C ASP A 53 -6.55 -0.95 -6.96
N LEU A 54 -7.53 -1.58 -6.32
CA LEU A 54 -7.35 -2.84 -5.60
C LEU A 54 -7.71 -4.06 -6.46
N HIS A 55 -8.32 -3.87 -7.63
CA HIS A 55 -8.66 -4.93 -8.56
C HIS A 55 -7.42 -5.68 -9.05
N GLY A 56 -7.43 -7.01 -8.95
CA GLY A 56 -6.30 -7.86 -9.33
C GLY A 56 -5.21 -7.98 -8.26
N CYS A 57 -5.29 -7.22 -7.16
CA CYS A 57 -4.43 -7.41 -5.99
C CYS A 57 -4.91 -8.60 -5.14
N THR A 58 -4.03 -9.12 -4.30
CA THR A 58 -4.38 -10.11 -3.27
C THR A 58 -4.35 -9.47 -1.90
N VAL A 59 -5.35 -9.70 -1.06
CA VAL A 59 -5.49 -9.04 0.24
C VAL A 59 -5.51 -10.03 1.40
N GLU A 60 -5.20 -9.57 2.61
CA GLU A 60 -5.38 -10.35 3.84
C GLU A 60 -6.86 -10.63 4.12
N SER A 61 -7.13 -11.64 4.97
CA SER A 61 -8.48 -12.11 5.26
C SER A 61 -9.41 -11.03 5.78
N GLU A 62 -8.92 -10.13 6.63
CA GLU A 62 -9.74 -9.04 7.20
C GLU A 62 -10.26 -8.07 6.12
N ILE A 63 -9.41 -7.75 5.14
CA ILE A 63 -9.78 -6.90 4.00
C ILE A 63 -10.71 -7.68 3.07
N ALA A 64 -10.42 -8.96 2.83
CA ALA A 64 -11.27 -9.83 2.00
C ALA A 64 -12.69 -9.92 2.58
N ASP A 65 -12.82 -10.14 3.89
CA ASP A 65 -14.10 -10.23 4.59
C ASP A 65 -14.86 -8.91 4.50
N ALA A 66 -14.18 -7.77 4.68
CA ALA A 66 -14.77 -6.45 4.52
C ALA A 66 -15.27 -6.18 3.09
N ILE A 67 -14.52 -6.61 2.07
CA ILE A 67 -14.95 -6.52 0.66
C ILE A 67 -16.17 -7.42 0.42
N ASN A 68 -16.12 -8.68 0.83
CA ASN A 68 -17.20 -9.64 0.55
C ASN A 68 -18.52 -9.27 1.23
N THR A 69 -18.45 -8.66 2.41
CA THR A 69 -19.62 -8.25 3.21
C THR A 69 -20.15 -6.87 2.83
N GLY A 70 -19.26 -5.94 2.49
CA GLY A 70 -19.60 -4.53 2.29
C GLY A 70 -19.66 -4.07 0.84
N SER A 71 -18.96 -4.74 -0.08
CA SER A 71 -18.85 -4.29 -1.47
C SER A 71 -20.03 -4.73 -2.33
N VAL A 72 -20.51 -3.81 -3.17
CA VAL A 72 -21.59 -4.04 -4.13
C VAL A 72 -21.03 -4.60 -5.44
N GLY A 73 -19.89 -4.10 -5.90
CA GLY A 73 -19.33 -4.43 -7.21
C GLY A 73 -18.12 -5.36 -7.19
N PHE A 74 -17.56 -5.67 -6.02
CA PHE A 74 -16.36 -6.49 -5.89
C PHE A 74 -16.55 -7.64 -4.91
N GLU A 75 -15.73 -8.67 -5.10
CA GLU A 75 -15.63 -9.84 -4.23
C GLU A 75 -14.20 -10.38 -4.28
N THR A 76 -13.85 -11.24 -3.34
CA THR A 76 -12.55 -11.92 -3.34
C THR A 76 -12.71 -13.40 -3.63
N SER A 77 -11.77 -13.97 -4.39
CA SER A 77 -11.70 -15.41 -4.60
C SER A 77 -11.23 -16.18 -3.36
N ARG A 78 -11.17 -17.52 -3.48
CA ARG A 78 -10.63 -18.43 -2.46
C ARG A 78 -9.19 -18.09 -2.03
N TYR A 79 -8.40 -17.46 -2.89
CA TYR A 79 -7.02 -17.05 -2.61
C TYR A 79 -6.90 -15.57 -2.24
N SER A 80 -8.03 -14.94 -1.87
CA SER A 80 -8.14 -13.52 -1.52
C SER A 80 -7.72 -12.54 -2.63
N SER A 81 -7.67 -13.01 -3.88
CA SER A 81 -7.50 -12.14 -5.04
C SER A 81 -8.82 -11.42 -5.32
N VAL A 82 -8.75 -10.12 -5.52
CA VAL A 82 -9.88 -9.19 -5.65
C VAL A 82 -10.35 -9.14 -7.10
N PHE A 83 -11.65 -9.36 -7.32
CA PHE A 83 -12.27 -9.35 -8.64
C PHE A 83 -13.58 -8.57 -8.64
N ARG A 84 -13.97 -8.11 -9.82
CA ARG A 84 -15.29 -7.51 -10.04
C ARG A 84 -16.35 -8.60 -10.10
N ARG A 85 -17.48 -8.39 -9.42
CA ARG A 85 -18.65 -9.27 -9.50
C ARG A 85 -19.21 -9.31 -10.92
N CYS A 86 -19.64 -10.49 -11.36
CA CYS A 86 -20.20 -10.67 -12.69
C CYS A 86 -21.44 -9.78 -12.89
N GLY A 87 -21.49 -9.06 -14.01
CA GLY A 87 -22.62 -8.20 -14.38
C GLY A 87 -22.62 -6.80 -13.75
N VAL A 88 -21.77 -6.52 -12.76
CA VAL A 88 -21.67 -5.17 -12.17
C VAL A 88 -20.72 -4.29 -12.99
N LYS A 89 -21.11 -3.05 -13.24
CA LYS A 89 -20.30 -2.02 -13.93
C LYS A 89 -20.40 -0.71 -13.19
N GLY A 90 -19.49 0.22 -13.49
CA GLY A 90 -19.59 1.59 -12.98
C GLY A 90 -19.18 1.74 -11.51
N THR A 91 -18.47 0.78 -10.92
CA THR A 91 -17.87 0.93 -9.58
C THR A 91 -16.34 0.83 -9.64
N LYS A 92 -15.63 1.47 -8.71
CA LYS A 92 -14.16 1.36 -8.55
C LYS A 92 -13.85 1.00 -7.11
N LEU A 93 -12.94 0.04 -6.91
CA LEU A 93 -12.45 -0.31 -5.59
C LEU A 93 -11.05 0.24 -5.44
N ARG A 94 -10.86 1.19 -4.52
CA ARG A 94 -9.59 1.87 -4.33
C ARG A 94 -9.10 1.74 -2.92
N PHE A 95 -7.79 1.82 -2.75
CA PHE A 95 -7.19 2.07 -1.45
C PHE A 95 -6.34 3.33 -1.50
N TYR A 96 -6.25 4.01 -0.36
CA TYR A 96 -5.38 5.16 -0.18
C TYR A 96 -4.92 5.24 1.27
N PHE A 97 -3.92 6.09 1.49
CA PHE A 97 -3.36 6.33 2.80
C PHE A 97 -3.83 7.69 3.35
N ASN A 98 -4.19 7.74 4.63
CA ASN A 98 -4.72 8.94 5.28
C ASN A 98 -4.19 9.10 6.71
N ASN A 99 -4.44 10.26 7.33
CA ASN A 99 -4.15 10.57 8.73
C ASN A 99 -2.72 10.23 9.16
N HIS A 100 -1.76 10.93 8.56
CA HIS A 100 -0.37 10.85 8.96
C HIS A 100 -0.17 11.40 10.38
N ARG A 101 0.30 10.56 11.31
CA ARG A 101 0.63 10.97 12.68
C ARG A 101 2.12 10.75 12.92
N LEU A 102 2.84 11.86 13.09
CA LEU A 102 4.21 11.87 13.61
C LEU A 102 4.13 11.86 15.13
N ASP A 103 4.75 10.86 15.76
CA ASP A 103 4.98 10.94 17.20
C ASP A 103 6.28 11.72 17.43
N GLU A 104 6.18 12.97 17.88
CA GLU A 104 7.33 13.85 18.16
C GLU A 104 8.31 13.22 19.19
N SER A 105 7.86 12.22 19.94
CA SER A 105 8.54 11.66 21.10
C SER A 105 9.39 10.42 20.79
N SER A 106 9.19 9.75 19.65
CA SER A 106 9.95 8.54 19.33
C SER A 106 10.17 8.34 17.83
N VAL A 107 11.45 8.37 17.43
CA VAL A 107 11.91 8.03 16.08
C VAL A 107 11.40 6.64 15.72
N GLY A 108 10.51 6.54 14.73
CA GLY A 108 10.03 5.27 14.18
C GLY A 108 8.67 4.77 14.67
N LYS A 109 7.84 5.61 15.30
CA LYS A 109 6.41 5.29 15.56
C LYS A 109 5.45 6.04 14.64
N ASP A 110 5.88 6.27 13.41
CA ASP A 110 5.02 6.90 12.43
C ASP A 110 3.91 5.92 12.03
N SER A 111 2.69 6.44 11.96
CA SER A 111 1.51 5.65 11.62
C SER A 111 0.70 6.33 10.53
N ILE A 112 0.08 5.50 9.70
CA ILE A 112 -0.81 5.94 8.63
C ILE A 112 -2.04 5.03 8.61
N ASP A 113 -3.19 5.59 8.27
CA ASP A 113 -4.41 4.81 8.10
C ASP A 113 -4.49 4.34 6.64
N LEU A 114 -4.51 3.03 6.42
CA LEU A 114 -4.97 2.44 5.17
C LEU A 114 -6.50 2.53 5.14
N VAL A 115 -7.04 3.09 4.07
CA VAL A 115 -8.48 3.16 3.83
C VAL A 115 -8.80 2.47 2.51
N VAL A 116 -9.74 1.53 2.53
CA VAL A 116 -10.28 0.87 1.34
C VAL A 116 -11.71 1.37 1.12
N VAL A 117 -11.97 1.85 -0.09
CA VAL A 117 -13.25 2.45 -0.49
C VAL A 117 -13.76 1.85 -1.78
N GLU A 118 -15.08 1.72 -1.88
CA GLU A 118 -15.77 1.52 -3.14
C GLU A 118 -16.42 2.84 -3.58
N ILE A 119 -16.24 3.21 -4.84
CA ILE A 119 -16.76 4.43 -5.43
C ILE A 119 -17.71 4.05 -6.55
N ASP A 120 -18.95 4.53 -6.49
CA ASP A 120 -19.86 4.48 -7.63
C ASP A 120 -19.51 5.62 -8.60
N VAL A 121 -19.21 5.29 -9.84
CA VAL A 121 -18.78 6.25 -10.87
C VAL A 121 -19.93 7.14 -11.33
N THR A 122 -21.18 6.69 -11.18
CA THR A 122 -22.38 7.40 -11.63
C THR A 122 -22.81 8.45 -10.62
N SER A 123 -22.88 8.09 -9.33
CA SER A 123 -23.26 9.00 -8.25
C SER A 123 -22.06 9.74 -7.64
N ASN A 124 -20.83 9.29 -7.92
CA ASN A 124 -19.60 9.75 -7.28
C ASN A 124 -19.63 9.61 -5.74
N GLU A 125 -20.49 8.73 -5.22
CA GLU A 125 -20.55 8.41 -3.80
C GLU A 125 -19.47 7.38 -3.45
N SER A 126 -18.75 7.65 -2.36
CA SER A 126 -17.73 6.75 -1.82
C SER A 126 -18.22 6.08 -0.55
N ARG A 127 -18.06 4.77 -0.47
CA ARG A 127 -18.31 3.96 0.72
C ARG A 127 -17.00 3.39 1.25
N ILE A 128 -16.70 3.64 2.52
CA ILE A 128 -15.57 3.02 3.21
C ILE A 128 -15.95 1.57 3.53
N LEU A 129 -15.10 0.64 3.10
CA LEU A 129 -15.25 -0.79 3.37
C LEU A 129 -14.36 -1.22 4.53
N PHE A 130 -13.14 -0.68 4.61
CA PHE A 130 -12.16 -1.08 5.60
C PHE A 130 -11.23 0.07 5.95
N THR A 131 -10.86 0.17 7.22
CA THR A 131 -9.83 1.08 7.70
C THR A 131 -8.93 0.34 8.68
N LYS A 132 -7.62 0.45 8.48
CA LYS A 132 -6.62 -0.15 9.36
C LYS A 132 -5.50 0.85 9.60
N ARG A 133 -5.14 1.03 10.87
CA ARG A 133 -3.91 1.73 11.22
C ARG A 133 -2.72 0.84 10.91
N VAL A 134 -1.76 1.39 10.18
CA VAL A 134 -0.53 0.72 9.77
C VAL A 134 0.62 1.42 10.46
N ASP A 135 1.32 0.68 11.31
CA ASP A 135 2.56 1.12 11.93
C ASP A 135 3.73 0.53 11.14
N PHE A 136 4.71 1.36 10.80
CA PHE A 136 5.87 0.91 10.02
C PHE A 136 7.07 0.62 10.91
N ASP A 137 7.56 -0.62 10.82
CA ASP A 137 8.83 -1.01 11.44
C ASP A 137 10.01 -0.57 10.54
N CYS A 138 10.36 0.71 10.65
CA CYS A 138 11.47 1.33 9.91
C CYS A 138 12.82 0.66 10.23
N GLU A 139 13.02 0.20 11.47
CA GLU A 139 14.24 -0.50 11.88
C GLU A 139 14.39 -1.83 11.14
N LYS A 140 13.34 -2.66 11.14
CA LYS A 140 13.32 -3.92 10.41
C LYS A 140 13.51 -3.72 8.91
N PHE A 141 12.90 -2.68 8.34
CA PHE A 141 13.13 -2.32 6.93
C PHE A 141 14.60 -2.02 6.68
N PHE A 142 15.18 -1.10 7.45
CA PHE A 142 16.55 -0.66 7.27
C PHE A 142 17.54 -1.81 7.44
N ASN A 143 17.38 -2.64 8.47
CA ASN A 143 18.20 -3.82 8.70
C ASN A 143 18.10 -4.83 7.55
N THR A 144 16.89 -5.04 7.02
CA THR A 144 16.66 -5.91 5.85
C THR A 144 17.34 -5.36 4.60
N TYR A 145 17.23 -4.05 4.37
CA TYR A 145 17.87 -3.36 3.24
C TYR A 145 19.39 -3.47 3.32
N MET A 146 19.99 -3.11 4.47
CA MET A 146 21.44 -3.17 4.67
C MET A 146 21.99 -4.59 4.50
N ARG A 147 21.24 -5.61 4.95
CA ARG A 147 21.60 -7.01 4.71
C ARG A 147 21.62 -7.35 3.21
N ARG A 148 20.61 -6.93 2.45
CA ARG A 148 20.57 -7.14 0.98
C ARG A 148 21.71 -6.42 0.28
N GLU A 149 22.01 -5.20 0.69
CA GLU A 149 23.09 -4.42 0.11
C GLU A 149 24.47 -5.06 0.36
N ARG A 150 24.70 -5.57 1.58
CA ARG A 150 25.91 -6.36 1.88
C ARG A 150 26.05 -7.57 0.95
N PHE A 151 24.97 -8.31 0.70
CA PHE A 151 25.00 -9.44 -0.22
C PHE A 151 25.24 -9.01 -1.68
N ARG A 152 24.65 -7.89 -2.11
CA ARG A 152 24.88 -7.33 -3.44
C ARG A 152 26.35 -6.97 -3.65
N LEU A 153 26.97 -6.31 -2.67
CA LEU A 153 28.39 -5.94 -2.71
C LEU A 153 29.32 -7.17 -2.67
N LEU A 154 28.95 -8.21 -1.91
CA LEU A 154 29.67 -9.48 -1.93
C LEU A 154 29.57 -10.14 -3.32
N ALA A 155 28.39 -10.19 -3.92
CA ALA A 155 28.21 -10.76 -5.26
C ALA A 155 29.08 -10.04 -6.30
N HIS A 156 29.08 -8.71 -6.33
CA HIS A 156 29.93 -7.90 -7.22
C HIS A 156 31.44 -8.09 -7.01
N ARG A 157 31.87 -8.65 -5.87
CA ARG A 157 33.28 -8.96 -5.62
C ARG A 157 33.70 -10.26 -6.31
N TYR A 158 32.77 -11.19 -6.49
CA TYR A 158 33.04 -12.54 -6.99
C TYR A 158 32.48 -12.81 -8.40
N PHE A 159 31.60 -11.94 -8.91
CA PHE A 159 30.99 -11.98 -10.23
C PHE A 159 31.02 -10.57 -10.84
#